data_AF-A0A367FF31-F1
#
_entry.id   AF-A0A367FF31-F1
#
_cell.length_a   1.000
_cell.length_b   1.000
_cell.length_c   1.000
_cell.angle_alpha   90.00
_cell.angle_beta   90.00
_cell.angle_gamma   90.00
#
_symmetry.space_group_name_H-M   'P 1'
#
loop_
_entity.id
_entity.type
_entity.pdbx_description
1 polymer ?
#
loop_
_entity_poly.entity_id
_entity_poly.type
_entity_poly.pdbx_seq_one_letter_code
_entity_poly.pdbx_strand_id
1 'polypeptide(L)'
;MEVEAVQWAGDNAAELISFTGFRFRTVAAGAAHGDGTDVTAEVLDVLHSTWVGIKTGQWVIRGVRGEFYPIDGDVLRETYEPVASL
;
A
#
# COMPACT_ATOMS: atom_id res chain seq x y z
N MET A 1 -14.66 12.76 -1.88
CA MET A 1 -13.22 13.05 -2.08
C MET A 1 -12.69 11.93 -2.94
N GLU A 2 -11.88 12.25 -3.95
CA GLU A 2 -11.23 11.24 -4.77
C GLU A 2 -9.85 10.93 -4.20
N VAL A 3 -9.48 9.66 -4.24
CA VAL A 3 -8.16 9.18 -3.82
C VAL A 3 -7.59 8.30 -4.91
N GLU A 4 -6.27 8.36 -5.09
CA GLU A 4 -5.56 7.39 -5.92
C GLU A 4 -5.18 6.20 -5.05
N ALA A 5 -5.42 4.99 -5.54
CA ALA A 5 -5.05 3.76 -4.86
C ALA A 5 -4.57 2.71 -5.85
N VAL A 6 -3.56 1.93 -5.45
CA VAL A 6 -3.07 0.79 -6.23
C VAL A 6 -2.99 -0.44 -5.32
N GLN A 7 -3.52 -1.57 -5.78
CA GLN A 7 -3.47 -2.82 -5.04
C GLN A 7 -2.05 -3.39 -5.07
N TRP A 8 -1.60 -3.95 -3.95
CA TRP A 8 -0.47 -4.86 -3.95
C TRP A 8 -0.94 -6.26 -4.35
N ALA A 9 -0.68 -6.66 -5.60
CA ALA A 9 -1.09 -7.96 -6.15
C ALA A 9 -0.11 -9.11 -5.82
N GLY A 10 1.05 -8.78 -5.25
CA GLY A 10 2.12 -9.75 -4.94
C GLY A 10 3.23 -9.80 -5.99
N ASP A 11 2.97 -9.28 -7.19
CA ASP A 11 3.89 -9.30 -8.33
C ASP A 11 4.03 -7.95 -9.06
N ASN A 12 3.22 -6.95 -8.72
CA ASN A 12 3.22 -5.62 -9.36
C ASN A 12 4.15 -4.59 -8.67
N ALA A 13 5.32 -5.02 -8.19
CA ALA A 13 6.15 -4.16 -7.32
C ALA A 13 6.65 -2.91 -8.04
N ALA A 14 6.92 -3.02 -9.34
CA ALA A 14 7.34 -1.90 -10.17
C ALA A 14 6.26 -0.80 -10.24
N GLU A 15 4.98 -1.17 -10.28
CA GLU A 15 3.87 -0.24 -10.29
C GLU A 15 3.80 0.52 -8.96
N LEU A 16 3.88 -0.19 -7.82
CA LEU A 16 3.87 0.44 -6.51
C LEU A 16 5.11 1.30 -6.24
N ILE A 17 6.28 0.91 -6.74
CA ILE A 17 7.49 1.74 -6.67
C ILE A 17 7.29 3.04 -7.45
N SER A 18 6.73 2.98 -8.65
CA SER A 18 6.41 4.17 -9.45
C SER A 18 5.38 5.05 -8.78
N PHE A 19 4.27 4.47 -8.32
CA PHE A 19 3.18 5.15 -7.62
C PHE A 19 3.64 5.85 -6.35
N THR A 20 4.50 5.18 -5.56
CA THR A 20 4.97 5.70 -4.27
C THR A 20 6.19 6.62 -4.38
N GLY A 21 6.81 6.73 -5.55
CA GLY A 21 8.07 7.44 -5.74
C GLY A 21 9.19 6.80 -4.92
N PHE A 22 9.41 5.49 -5.12
CA PHE A 22 10.44 4.67 -4.46
C PHE A 22 10.26 4.46 -2.96
N ARG A 23 9.05 4.67 -2.44
CA ARG A 23 8.68 4.48 -1.02
C ARG A 23 7.98 3.15 -0.75
N PHE A 24 8.19 2.16 -1.61
CA PHE A 24 7.66 0.82 -1.52
C PHE A 24 8.77 -0.21 -1.69
N ARG A 25 8.71 -1.32 -0.96
CA ARG A 25 9.64 -2.44 -1.11
C ARG A 25 8.97 -3.78 -0.80
N THR A 26 9.37 -4.83 -1.50
CA THR A 26 8.98 -6.21 -1.16
C THR A 26 9.80 -6.71 0.03
N VAL A 27 9.17 -7.51 0.88
CA VAL A 27 9.82 -8.16 2.01
C VAL A 27 10.08 -9.63 1.66
N ALA A 28 11.27 -10.13 2.00
CA ALA A 28 11.58 -11.54 1.77
C ALA A 28 10.69 -12.44 2.65
N ALA A 29 10.21 -13.55 2.09
CA ALA A 29 9.44 -14.54 2.83
C ALA A 29 10.22 -14.99 4.09
N GLY A 30 9.59 -14.86 5.26
CA GLY A 30 10.19 -15.22 6.55
C GLY A 30 11.05 -14.13 7.21
N ALA A 31 11.18 -12.94 6.62
CA ALA A 31 11.75 -11.79 7.33
C ALA A 31 10.76 -11.34 8.41
N ALA A 32 11.04 -11.68 9.67
CA ALA A 32 10.19 -11.38 10.80
C ALA A 32 10.01 -9.86 10.97
N HIS A 33 8.85 -9.35 10.58
CA HIS A 33 8.36 -8.04 10.99
C HIS A 33 7.34 -8.32 12.10
N GLY A 34 7.49 -7.63 13.22
CA GLY A 34 6.94 -8.00 14.53
C GLY A 34 5.41 -8.00 14.66
N ASP A 35 4.65 -7.98 13.56
CA ASP A 35 3.20 -7.83 13.53
C ASP A 35 2.44 -8.83 12.63
N GLY A 36 3.10 -9.73 11.87
CA GLY A 36 2.38 -10.81 11.18
C GLY A 36 3.20 -11.59 10.15
N THR A 37 2.95 -12.90 10.04
CA THR A 37 3.63 -13.84 9.13
C THR A 37 3.34 -13.60 7.65
N ASP A 38 2.40 -12.71 7.32
CA ASP A 38 1.81 -12.60 5.98
C ASP A 38 2.11 -11.26 5.30
N VAL A 39 2.95 -10.41 5.91
CA VAL A 39 3.44 -9.18 5.28
C VAL A 39 4.39 -9.56 4.16
N THR A 40 4.07 -9.12 2.94
CA THR A 40 4.87 -9.42 1.73
C THR A 40 5.52 -8.18 1.13
N ALA A 41 5.15 -6.99 1.62
CA ALA A 41 5.75 -5.73 1.24
C ALA A 41 5.60 -4.69 2.34
N GLU A 42 6.24 -3.53 2.18
CA GLU A 42 6.09 -2.37 3.05
C GLU A 42 6.01 -1.08 2.22
N VAL A 43 5.31 -0.10 2.78
CA VAL A 43 5.31 1.29 2.28
C VAL A 43 5.79 2.23 3.39
N LEU A 44 6.55 3.26 3.01
CA LEU A 44 6.99 4.28 3.96
C LEU A 44 5.84 5.27 4.24
N ASP A 45 5.33 5.21 5.46
CA ASP A 45 4.51 6.26 6.03
C ASP A 45 5.43 7.43 6.43
N VAL A 46 5.44 8.46 5.60
CA VAL A 46 6.28 9.65 5.81
C VAL A 46 5.81 10.52 6.96
N LEU A 47 4.54 10.44 7.39
CA LEU A 47 4.07 11.23 8.52
C LEU A 47 4.61 10.69 9.84
N HIS A 48 4.71 9.36 9.94
CA HIS A 48 5.22 8.69 11.14
C HIS A 48 6.68 8.23 11.01
N SER A 49 7.32 8.49 9.85
CA SER A 49 8.70 8.07 9.56
C SER A 49 8.95 6.57 9.81
N THR A 50 7.98 5.73 9.44
CA THR A 50 8.03 4.28 9.65
C THR A 50 7.63 3.53 8.39
N TRP A 51 8.27 2.38 8.17
CA TRP A 51 7.77 1.41 7.20
C TRP A 51 6.58 0.67 7.82
N VAL A 52 5.52 0.52 7.04
CA VAL A 52 4.28 -0.15 7.46
C VAL A 52 4.06 -1.35 6.56
N GLY A 53 3.77 -2.50 7.17
CA GLY A 53 3.53 -3.76 6.47
C GLY A 53 2.29 -3.71 5.58
N ILE A 54 2.43 -4.31 4.40
CA ILE A 54 1.37 -4.56 3.42
C ILE A 54 1.31 -6.06 3.14
N LYS A 55 0.11 -6.60 3.18
CA LYS A 55 -0.19 -7.97 2.74
C LYS A 55 -0.65 -7.97 1.29
N THR A 56 -0.39 -9.05 0.57
CA THR A 56 -0.96 -9.25 -0.77
C THR A 56 -2.48 -9.13 -0.71
N GLY A 57 -3.05 -8.36 -1.63
CA GLY A 57 -4.48 -8.04 -1.69
C GLY A 57 -4.87 -6.72 -1.03
N GLN A 58 -4.03 -6.16 -0.16
CA GLN A 58 -4.23 -4.81 0.39
C GLN A 58 -3.87 -3.74 -0.62
N TRP A 59 -4.35 -2.52 -0.39
CA TRP A 59 -4.16 -1.38 -1.28
C TRP A 59 -3.27 -0.33 -0.65
N VAL A 60 -2.52 0.40 -1.46
CA VAL A 60 -1.80 1.61 -1.04
C VAL A 60 -2.57 2.82 -1.55
N ILE A 61 -3.05 3.66 -0.64
CA ILE A 61 -3.71 4.93 -0.97
C ILE A 61 -2.67 6.06 -0.89
N ARG A 62 -2.77 7.03 -1.81
CA ARG A 62 -2.07 8.32 -1.71
C ARG A 62 -2.91 9.36 -0.97
N GLY A 63 -2.37 9.88 0.12
CA GLY A 63 -2.95 10.99 0.86
C GLY A 63 -2.67 12.35 0.21
N VAL A 64 -3.33 13.39 0.73
CA VAL A 64 -3.38 14.73 0.10
C VAL A 64 -2.05 15.49 0.12
N ARG A 65 -1.10 15.10 0.98
CA ARG A 65 0.24 15.70 1.08
C ARG A 65 1.32 14.79 0.47
N GLY A 66 0.93 13.75 -0.28
CA GLY A 66 1.85 12.81 -0.92
C GLY A 66 2.40 11.73 0.02
N GLU A 67 1.75 11.53 1.17
CA GLU A 67 1.90 10.39 2.06
C GLU A 67 1.20 9.13 1.50
N PHE A 68 1.59 7.96 1.98
CA PHE A 68 1.02 6.68 1.55
C PHE A 68 0.64 5.81 2.73
N TYR A 69 -0.49 5.12 2.61
CA TYR A 69 -0.98 4.23 3.66
C TYR A 69 -1.52 2.92 3.09
N PRO A 70 -1.29 1.79 3.77
CA PRO A 70 -2.02 0.57 3.49
C PRO A 70 -3.48 0.72 3.92
N ILE A 71 -4.39 0.13 3.15
CA ILE A 71 -5.78 -0.08 3.53
C ILE A 71 -6.18 -1.51 3.16
N ASP A 72 -7.01 -2.11 3.99
CA ASP A 72 -7.64 -3.37 3.66
C ASP A 72 -8.57 -3.22 2.45
N GLY A 73 -8.60 -4.22 1.56
CA GLY A 73 -9.38 -4.16 0.33
C GLY A 73 -10.89 -4.18 0.55
N ASP A 74 -11.38 -4.80 1.63
CA ASP A 74 -12.80 -4.73 2.01
C ASP A 74 -13.14 -3.34 2.56
N VAL A 75 -12.30 -2.81 3.46
CA VAL A 75 -12.48 -1.46 4.02
C VAL A 75 -12.46 -0.39 2.92
N LEU A 76 -11.57 -0.50 1.93
CA LEU A 76 -11.52 0.40 0.79
C LEU A 76 -12.87 0.43 0.04
N ARG A 77 -13.43 -0.74 -0.28
CA ARG A 77 -14.73 -0.86 -0.97
C ARG A 77 -15.92 -0.39 -0.14
N GLU A 78 -15.86 -0.56 1.18
CA GLU A 78 -16.92 -0.07 2.08
C GLU A 78 -16.90 1.46 2.23
N THR A 79 -15.74 2.10 2.01
CA THR A 79 -15.54 3.53 2.29
C THR A 79 -15.41 4.41 1.05
N TYR A 80 -15.06 3.84 -0.10
CA TYR A 80 -14.87 4.55 -1.37
C TYR A 80 -15.56 3.84 -2.53
N GLU A 81 -16.13 4.64 -3.43
CA GLU A 81 -16.68 4.15 -4.68
C GLU A 81 -15.66 4.35 -5.82
N PRO A 82 -15.52 3.37 -6.73
CA PRO A 82 -14.66 3.53 -7.91
C PRO A 82 -15.11 4.71 -8.77
N VAL A 83 -14.16 5.55 -9.16
CA VAL A 83 -14.37 6.56 -10.21
C VAL A 83 -13.90 6.00 -11.55
N ALA A 84 -14.66 6.22 -12.61
CA ALA A 84 -14.24 5.83 -13.95
C ALA A 84 -13.05 6.70 -14.37
N SER A 85 -11.93 6.06 -14.72
CA SER A 85 -10.82 6.75 -15.40
C SER A 85 -11.28 7.11 -16.81
N LEU A 86 -11.43 8.40 -17.10
CA LEU A 86 -11.80 8.95 -18.42
C LEU A 86 -10.62 8.95 -19.40
#